data_AF-A0A938VPT1-F1
#
_entry.id   AF-A0A938VPT1-F1
#
_cell.length_a   1.000
_cell.length_b   1.000
_cell.length_c   1.000
_cell.angle_alpha   90.00
_cell.angle_beta   90.00
_cell.angle_gamma   90.00
#
_symmetry.space_group_name_H-M   'P 1'
#
loop_
_entity.id
_entity.type
_entity.pdbx_description
1 polymer ?
#
loop_
_entity_poly.entity_id
_entity_poly.type
_entity_poly.pdbx_seq_one_letter_code
_entity_poly.pdbx_strand_id
1 'polypeptide(L)'
;VGRGELLRAGADVALLALGWGVAPALQAAERLAAEGLHAAVVNARFVKPLDAPLILDLARQTRRLVTIEDHNLMGGFGSAVLELLADHGLPDVAVARVGLPDAFQAHGPADALRAQHGLSAAGIAQTARALAAAHLRVRIPAGRLVVRA
;
A
#
# COMPACT_ATOMS: atom_id res chain seq x y z
N VAL A 1 -10.47 7.46 -18.39
CA VAL A 1 -9.76 8.30 -17.39
C VAL A 1 -10.24 7.88 -16.01
N GLY A 2 -9.37 7.77 -15.02
CA GLY A 2 -9.76 7.40 -13.64
C GLY A 2 -9.96 5.90 -13.38
N ARG A 3 -9.53 5.03 -14.30
CA ARG A 3 -9.57 3.58 -14.10
C ARG A 3 -8.17 3.03 -13.96
N GLY A 4 -7.93 2.33 -12.86
CA GLY A 4 -6.72 1.57 -12.61
C GLY A 4 -6.78 0.19 -13.27
N GLU A 5 -5.77 -0.63 -12.99
CA GLU A 5 -5.65 -1.97 -13.51
C GLU A 5 -5.12 -2.91 -12.42
N LEU A 6 -5.86 -3.98 -12.15
CA LEU A 6 -5.39 -5.07 -11.29
C LEU A 6 -4.44 -5.94 -12.10
N LEU A 7 -3.14 -5.87 -11.78
CA LEU A 7 -2.10 -6.64 -12.47
C LEU A 7 -1.89 -8.02 -11.87
N ARG A 8 -2.18 -8.17 -10.58
CA ARG A 8 -2.02 -9.42 -9.82
C ARG A 8 -3.08 -9.50 -8.74
N ALA A 9 -3.73 -10.65 -8.60
CA ALA A 9 -4.66 -10.91 -7.51
C ALA A 9 -3.92 -11.34 -6.23
N GLY A 10 -4.53 -11.06 -5.08
CA GLY A 10 -4.05 -11.44 -3.76
C GLY A 10 -5.05 -11.03 -2.68
N ALA A 11 -5.01 -11.68 -1.51
CA ALA A 11 -5.98 -11.48 -0.44
C ALA A 11 -5.38 -10.92 0.85
N ASP A 12 -4.05 -10.93 0.98
CA ASP A 12 -3.41 -10.55 2.25
C ASP A 12 -3.12 -9.06 2.33
N VAL A 13 -2.75 -8.42 1.23
CA VAL A 13 -2.42 -6.99 1.18
C VAL A 13 -2.59 -6.50 -0.25
N ALA A 14 -3.02 -5.26 -0.45
CA ALA A 14 -3.03 -4.65 -1.78
C ALA A 14 -1.93 -3.58 -1.90
N LEU A 15 -1.08 -3.74 -2.91
CA LEU A 15 -0.04 -2.79 -3.31
C LEU A 15 -0.63 -1.89 -4.40
N LEU A 16 -0.94 -0.65 -4.04
CA LEU A 16 -1.48 0.36 -4.94
C LEU A 16 -0.31 1.23 -5.44
N ALA A 17 0.09 1.08 -6.69
CA ALA A 17 1.29 1.72 -7.21
C ALA A 17 1.03 2.65 -8.39
N LEU A 18 1.85 3.69 -8.51
CA LEU A 18 1.86 4.63 -9.63
C LEU A 18 3.20 4.65 -10.36
N GLY A 19 3.14 4.83 -11.68
CA GLY A 19 4.31 5.08 -12.52
C GLY A 19 5.45 4.08 -12.27
N TRP A 20 6.62 4.61 -11.89
CA TRP A 20 7.82 3.81 -11.62
C TRP A 20 7.60 2.72 -10.56
N GLY A 21 6.78 3.00 -9.53
CA GLY A 21 6.54 2.08 -8.42
C GLY A 21 5.84 0.76 -8.80
N VAL A 22 5.23 0.68 -9.99
CA VAL A 22 4.49 -0.49 -10.45
C VAL A 22 5.39 -1.71 -10.62
N ALA A 23 6.53 -1.57 -11.30
CA ALA A 23 7.42 -2.71 -11.56
C ALA A 23 8.05 -3.27 -10.26
N PRO A 24 8.57 -2.43 -9.34
CA PRO A 24 9.01 -2.88 -8.02
C PRO A 24 7.89 -3.49 -7.17
N ALA A 25 6.63 -3.03 -7.30
CA ALA A 25 5.50 -3.62 -6.58
C ALA A 25 5.20 -5.05 -7.05
N LEU A 26 5.28 -5.32 -8.35
CA LEU A 26 5.17 -6.70 -8.88
C LEU A 26 6.30 -7.59 -8.33
N GLN A 27 7.54 -7.10 -8.35
CA GLN A 27 8.68 -7.83 -7.79
C GLN A 27 8.55 -8.06 -6.27
N ALA A 28 8.01 -7.09 -5.54
CA ALA A 28 7.70 -7.24 -4.12
C ALA A 28 6.64 -8.32 -3.89
N ALA A 29 5.61 -8.37 -4.73
CA ALA A 29 4.54 -9.35 -4.63
C ALA A 29 5.04 -10.80 -4.86
N GLU A 30 6.03 -10.99 -5.73
CA GLU A 30 6.70 -12.28 -5.91
C GLU A 30 7.53 -12.68 -4.68
N ARG A 31 8.27 -11.74 -4.09
CA ARG A 31 9.00 -11.97 -2.83
C ARG A 31 8.07 -12.37 -1.69
N LEU A 32 6.97 -11.62 -1.52
CA LEU A 32 5.97 -11.90 -0.50
C LEU A 32 5.32 -13.27 -0.68
N ALA A 33 5.03 -13.67 -1.92
CA ALA A 33 4.43 -14.98 -2.19
C ALA A 33 5.35 -16.14 -1.82
N ALA A 34 6.68 -15.99 -1.97
CA ALA A 34 7.64 -16.98 -1.49
C ALA A 34 7.63 -17.14 0.05
N GLU A 35 7.09 -16.16 0.77
CA GLU A 35 6.91 -16.16 2.22
C GLU A 35 5.46 -16.51 2.65
N GLY A 36 4.59 -16.88 1.70
CA GLY A 36 3.18 -17.21 1.96
C GLY A 36 2.25 -16.01 2.12
N LEU A 37 2.68 -14.80 1.73
CA LEU A 37 1.87 -13.58 1.72
C LEU A 37 1.46 -13.21 0.28
N HIS A 38 0.18 -13.32 -0.03
CA HIS A 38 -0.35 -13.10 -1.37
C HIS A 38 -0.84 -11.67 -1.54
N ALA A 39 0.05 -10.83 -2.07
CA ALA A 39 -0.25 -9.44 -2.37
C ALA A 39 -0.97 -9.25 -3.71
N ALA A 40 -2.08 -8.50 -3.71
CA ALA A 40 -2.64 -7.92 -4.91
C ALA A 40 -1.77 -6.74 -5.38
N VAL A 41 -1.67 -6.52 -6.69
CA VAL A 41 -0.91 -5.39 -7.25
C VAL A 41 -1.78 -4.64 -8.23
N VAL A 42 -1.92 -3.33 -7.98
CA VAL A 42 -2.69 -2.42 -8.82
C VAL A 42 -1.76 -1.39 -9.43
N ASN A 43 -1.84 -1.24 -10.74
CA ASN A 43 -1.41 -0.02 -11.40
C ASN A 43 -2.55 1.00 -11.32
N ALA A 44 -2.43 1.97 -10.40
CA ALA A 44 -3.51 2.92 -10.13
C ALA A 44 -3.73 3.90 -11.29
N ARG A 45 -2.67 4.19 -12.08
CA ARG A 45 -2.63 5.05 -13.28
C ARG A 45 -3.04 6.52 -13.10
N PHE A 46 -3.93 6.82 -12.16
CA PHE A 46 -4.52 8.13 -11.92
C PHE A 46 -4.58 8.42 -10.42
N VAL A 47 -3.99 9.54 -10.00
CA VAL A 47 -4.23 10.11 -8.66
C VAL A 47 -5.56 10.85 -8.62
N LYS A 48 -5.94 11.49 -9.74
CA LYS A 48 -7.18 12.25 -9.87
C LYS A 48 -7.83 12.05 -11.25
N PRO A 49 -9.10 11.61 -11.31
CA PRO A 49 -9.83 10.97 -10.21
C PRO A 49 -9.21 9.61 -9.86
N LEU A 50 -9.34 9.20 -8.60
CA LEU A 50 -9.02 7.84 -8.16
C LEU A 50 -10.02 6.83 -8.75
N ASP A 51 -9.57 5.59 -8.94
CA ASP A 51 -10.46 4.45 -9.18
C ASP A 51 -11.06 3.97 -7.85
N ALA A 52 -12.02 4.74 -7.34
CA ALA A 52 -12.62 4.50 -6.03
C ALA A 52 -13.22 3.08 -5.89
N PRO A 53 -14.01 2.55 -6.86
CA PRO A 53 -14.53 1.19 -6.76
C PRO A 53 -13.44 0.14 -6.55
N LEU A 54 -12.39 0.15 -7.39
CA LEU A 54 -11.30 -0.81 -7.30
C LEU A 54 -10.56 -0.73 -5.95
N ILE A 55 -10.25 0.49 -5.49
CA ILE A 55 -9.53 0.69 -4.23
C ILE A 55 -10.37 0.24 -3.04
N LEU A 56 -11.66 0.61 -3.01
CA LEU A 56 -12.56 0.26 -1.91
C LEU A 56 -12.83 -1.25 -1.85
N ASP A 57 -12.94 -1.93 -2.98
CA ASP A 57 -13.13 -3.38 -3.03
C ASP A 57 -11.91 -4.11 -2.46
N LEU A 58 -10.70 -3.71 -2.87
CA LEU A 58 -9.46 -4.25 -2.31
C LEU A 58 -9.27 -3.91 -0.84
N ALA A 59 -9.67 -2.72 -0.41
CA ALA A 59 -9.63 -2.30 1.00
C ALA A 59 -10.51 -3.21 1.87
N ARG A 60 -11.74 -3.51 1.44
CA ARG A 60 -12.66 -4.40 2.14
C ARG A 60 -12.16 -5.84 2.19
N GLN A 61 -11.59 -6.31 1.09
CA GLN A 61 -11.07 -7.68 0.95
C GLN A 61 -9.82 -7.91 1.81
N THR A 62 -8.82 -7.05 1.68
CA THR A 62 -7.48 -7.28 2.27
C THR A 62 -7.33 -6.68 3.66
N ARG A 63 -8.11 -5.62 3.96
CA ARG A 63 -8.00 -4.76 5.15
C ARG A 63 -6.64 -4.09 5.33
N ARG A 64 -5.76 -4.18 4.33
CA ARG A 64 -4.36 -3.77 4.38
C ARG A 64 -3.94 -3.22 3.02
N LEU A 65 -3.63 -1.93 2.96
CA LEU A 65 -3.17 -1.25 1.74
C LEU A 65 -1.75 -0.73 1.92
N VAL A 66 -0.95 -0.82 0.87
CA VAL A 66 0.32 -0.10 0.75
C VAL A 66 0.25 0.79 -0.47
N THR A 67 0.31 2.11 -0.29
CA THR A 67 0.38 3.06 -1.41
C THR A 67 1.84 3.31 -1.78
N ILE A 68 2.14 3.32 -3.07
CA ILE A 68 3.51 3.43 -3.59
C ILE A 68 3.56 4.53 -4.65
N GLU A 69 4.30 5.59 -4.35
CA GLU A 69 4.45 6.75 -5.22
C GLU A 69 5.89 7.30 -5.20
N ASP A 70 6.45 7.58 -6.36
CA ASP A 70 7.70 8.35 -6.49
C ASP A 70 7.38 9.86 -6.41
N HIS A 71 6.77 10.25 -5.28
CA HIS A 71 6.25 11.59 -5.00
C HIS A 71 6.24 11.84 -3.49
N ASN A 72 6.05 13.10 -3.09
CA ASN A 72 5.92 13.45 -1.69
C ASN A 72 4.70 12.79 -1.07
N LEU A 73 4.90 12.19 0.10
CA LEU A 73 3.82 11.58 0.88
C LEU A 73 2.77 12.61 1.31
N MET A 74 3.18 13.84 1.61
CA MET A 74 2.25 14.88 2.03
C MET A 74 1.46 15.40 0.83
N GLY A 75 0.14 15.22 0.85
CA GLY A 75 -0.75 15.66 -0.24
C GLY A 75 -0.68 14.79 -1.50
N GLY A 76 0.06 13.68 -1.45
CA GLY A 76 0.24 12.76 -2.56
C GLY A 76 -0.90 11.74 -2.73
N PHE A 77 -0.62 10.70 -3.52
CA PHE A 77 -1.51 9.58 -3.77
C PHE A 77 -1.96 8.89 -2.48
N GLY A 78 -1.02 8.64 -1.56
CA GLY A 78 -1.33 8.02 -0.28
C GLY A 78 -2.29 8.87 0.57
N SER A 79 -2.18 10.20 0.52
CA SER A 79 -3.14 11.10 1.18
C SER A 79 -4.52 11.00 0.54
N ALA A 80 -4.61 11.01 -0.80
CA ALA A 80 -5.88 10.88 -1.51
C ALA A 80 -6.58 9.54 -1.23
N VAL A 81 -5.83 8.45 -1.11
CA VAL A 81 -6.38 7.13 -0.72
C VAL A 81 -6.90 7.15 0.71
N LEU A 82 -6.19 7.80 1.65
CA LEU A 82 -6.64 7.93 3.03
C LEU A 82 -7.95 8.74 3.14
N GLU A 83 -8.05 9.86 2.40
CA GLU A 83 -9.28 10.65 2.28
C GLU A 83 -10.43 9.79 1.75
N LEU A 84 -10.20 9.04 0.66
CA LEU A 84 -11.20 8.14 0.08
C LEU A 84 -11.73 7.12 1.10
N LEU A 85 -10.84 6.50 1.89
CA LEU A 85 -11.24 5.52 2.91
C LEU A 85 -12.05 6.15 4.04
N ALA A 86 -11.65 7.35 4.49
CA ALA A 86 -12.36 8.09 5.53
C ALA A 86 -13.78 8.45 5.08
N ASP A 87 -13.92 8.99 3.87
CA ASP A 87 -15.21 9.40 3.28
C ASP A 87 -16.18 8.22 3.10
N HIS A 88 -15.65 7.00 2.98
CA HIS A 88 -16.45 5.77 2.81
C HIS A 88 -16.59 4.94 4.08
N GLY A 89 -16.20 5.47 5.25
CA GLY A 89 -16.40 4.81 6.53
C GLY A 89 -15.58 3.53 6.69
N LEU A 90 -14.35 3.51 6.17
CA LEU A 90 -13.39 2.39 6.33
C LEU A 90 -12.17 2.76 7.20
N PRO A 91 -12.36 3.28 8.43
CA PRO A 91 -11.25 3.72 9.29
C PRO A 91 -10.39 2.56 9.82
N ASP A 92 -10.87 1.32 9.72
CA ASP A 92 -10.21 0.13 10.26
C ASP A 92 -9.27 -0.56 9.25
N VAL A 93 -9.19 -0.05 8.02
CA VAL A 93 -8.24 -0.48 6.99
C VAL A 93 -6.86 0.05 7.35
N ALA A 94 -5.90 -0.86 7.55
CA ALA A 94 -4.53 -0.48 7.82
C ALA A 94 -3.85 0.01 6.53
N VAL A 95 -3.24 1.19 6.56
CA VAL A 95 -2.57 1.78 5.40
C VAL A 95 -1.12 2.10 5.75
N ALA A 96 -0.19 1.63 4.94
CA ALA A 96 1.19 2.11 4.92
C ALA A 96 1.45 2.88 3.62
N ARG A 97 2.35 3.86 3.66
CA ARG A 97 2.68 4.69 2.50
C ARG A 97 4.18 4.65 2.24
N VAL A 98 4.55 4.37 0.99
CA VAL A 98 5.93 4.34 0.50
C VAL A 98 6.05 5.46 -0.53
N GLY A 99 6.91 6.42 -0.23
CA GLY A 99 7.14 7.61 -1.04
C GLY A 99 8.16 8.53 -0.39
N LEU A 100 8.32 9.72 -0.95
CA LEU A 100 9.34 10.67 -0.50
C LEU A 100 8.83 11.46 0.73
N PRO A 101 9.70 11.73 1.70
CA PRO A 101 9.36 12.62 2.80
C PRO A 101 9.19 14.06 2.28
N ASP A 102 8.47 14.90 3.02
CA ASP A 102 8.39 16.33 2.75
C ASP A 102 9.69 17.03 3.17
N ALA A 103 10.74 16.76 2.43
CA ALA A 103 12.08 17.25 2.66
C ALA A 103 12.85 17.33 1.34
N PHE A 104 13.89 18.16 1.34
CA PHE A 104 14.79 18.26 0.20
C PHE A 104 15.50 16.92 -0.07
N GLN A 105 15.56 16.53 -1.34
CA GLN A 105 16.25 15.33 -1.78
C GLN A 105 17.63 15.69 -2.32
N ALA A 106 18.67 15.05 -1.79
CA ALA A 106 20.04 15.27 -2.26
C ALA A 106 20.21 14.86 -3.74
N HIS A 107 21.21 15.45 -4.40
CA HIS A 107 21.58 15.01 -5.75
C HIS A 107 22.26 13.64 -5.71
N GLY A 108 21.86 12.75 -6.62
CA GLY A 108 22.44 11.43 -6.75
C GLY A 108 21.70 10.56 -7.77
N PRO A 109 22.14 9.32 -7.97
CA PRO A 109 21.45 8.37 -8.83
C PRO A 109 20.04 8.11 -8.33
N ALA A 110 19.04 8.24 -9.20
CA ALA A 110 17.62 8.17 -8.83
C ALA A 110 17.26 6.85 -8.11
N ASP A 111 17.78 5.71 -8.57
CA ASP A 111 17.49 4.41 -7.96
C ASP A 111 18.08 4.27 -6.55
N ALA A 112 19.24 4.88 -6.30
CA ALA A 112 19.84 4.89 -4.96
C ALA A 112 18.98 5.73 -4.00
N LEU A 113 18.51 6.89 -4.44
CA LEU A 113 17.62 7.75 -3.65
C LEU A 113 16.29 7.05 -3.36
N ARG A 114 15.67 6.45 -4.37
CA ARG A 114 14.43 5.65 -4.21
C ARG A 114 14.62 4.53 -3.18
N ALA A 115 15.70 3.77 -3.30
CA ALA A 115 15.99 2.68 -2.38
C ALA A 115 16.12 3.15 -0.92
N GLN A 116 16.72 4.32 -0.68
CA GLN A 116 16.83 4.91 0.66
C GLN A 116 15.46 5.23 1.29
N HIS A 117 14.44 5.49 0.46
CA HIS A 117 13.06 5.75 0.90
C HIS A 117 12.14 4.53 0.79
N GLY A 118 12.70 3.33 0.63
CA GLY A 118 11.92 2.10 0.53
C GLY A 118 11.19 1.92 -0.80
N LEU A 119 11.37 2.82 -1.77
CA LEU A 119 10.90 2.69 -3.16
C LEU A 119 11.78 1.68 -3.89
N SER A 120 11.69 0.42 -3.49
CA SER A 120 12.35 -0.72 -4.12
C SER A 120 11.52 -1.98 -3.84
N ALA A 121 11.74 -3.05 -4.59
CA ALA A 121 11.03 -4.31 -4.36
C ALA A 121 11.22 -4.83 -2.93
N ALA A 122 12.43 -4.70 -2.38
CA ALA A 122 12.75 -5.11 -1.02
C ALA A 122 12.07 -4.22 0.04
N GLY A 123 12.11 -2.90 -0.16
CA GLY A 123 11.48 -1.94 0.75
C GLY A 123 9.96 -2.10 0.78
N ILE A 124 9.32 -2.19 -0.38
CA ILE A 124 7.87 -2.41 -0.49
C ILE A 124 7.46 -3.73 0.18
N ALA A 125 8.20 -4.82 -0.07
CA ALA A 125 7.93 -6.11 0.58
C ALA A 125 8.13 -6.04 2.10
N GLN A 126 9.12 -5.30 2.60
CA GLN A 126 9.31 -5.08 4.03
C GLN A 126 8.13 -4.32 4.65
N THR A 127 7.69 -3.23 4.03
CA THR A 127 6.52 -2.45 4.47
C THR A 127 5.26 -3.31 4.51
N ALA A 128 5.00 -4.09 3.46
CA ALA A 128 3.84 -4.97 3.39
C ALA A 128 3.86 -6.05 4.49
N ARG A 129 5.01 -6.66 4.76
CA ARG A 129 5.19 -7.63 5.85
C ARG A 129 4.93 -7.02 7.22
N ALA A 130 5.51 -5.85 7.48
CA ALA A 130 5.31 -5.16 8.75
C ALA A 130 3.82 -4.83 8.96
N LEU A 131 3.13 -4.34 7.92
CA LEU A 131 1.70 -4.05 7.96
C LEU A 131 0.86 -5.32 8.20
N ALA A 132 1.21 -6.44 7.56
CA ALA A 132 0.53 -7.71 7.74
C ALA A 132 0.70 -8.29 9.14
N ALA A 133 1.90 -8.19 9.73
CA ALA A 133 2.18 -8.67 11.08
C ALA A 133 1.48 -7.85 12.16
N ALA A 134 1.48 -6.51 12.02
CA ALA A 134 0.85 -5.61 12.99
C ALA A 134 -0.69 -5.72 13.02
N HIS A 135 -1.31 -6.15 11.92
CA HIS A 135 -2.77 -6.26 11.80
C HIS A 135 -3.31 -7.70 12.00
N LEU A 136 -2.55 -8.58 12.64
CA LEU A 136 -3.07 -9.86 13.13
C LEU A 136 -4.12 -9.60 14.22
N ARG A 137 -5.38 -9.44 13.80
CA ARG A 137 -6.52 -9.45 14.73
C ARG A 137 -6.54 -10.81 15.41
N VAL A 138 -6.28 -10.85 16.72
CA VAL A 138 -6.64 -12.00 17.54
C VAL A 138 -8.14 -12.19 17.35
N ARG A 139 -8.54 -13.25 16.63
CA ARG A 139 -9.93 -13.68 16.54
C ARG A 139 -10.31 -14.22 17.91
N ILE A 140 -10.72 -13.34 18.82
CA ILE A 140 -11.29 -13.79 20.09
C ILE A 140 -12.65 -14.40 19.74
N PRO A 141 -12.90 -15.69 20.03
CA PRO A 141 -14.25 -16.25 19.96
C PRO A 141 -15.14 -15.36 20.84
N ALA A 142 -16.25 -14.87 20.30
CA ALA A 142 -17.13 -13.90 20.97
C ALA A 142 -17.23 -14.17 22.49
N GLY A 143 -16.71 -13.24 23.31
CA GLY A 143 -16.82 -13.41 24.76
C GLY A 143 -15.98 -12.54 25.68
N ARG A 144 -14.78 -12.06 25.31
CA ARG A 144 -14.00 -11.17 26.20
C ARG A 144 -13.20 -10.12 25.45
N LEU A 145 -13.52 -8.85 25.69
CA LEU A 145 -12.72 -7.70 25.32
C LEU A 145 -11.51 -7.65 26.25
N VAL A 146 -10.29 -7.76 25.71
CA VAL A 146 -9.09 -7.30 26.43
C VAL A 146 -8.48 -6.20 25.60
N VAL A 147 -8.67 -4.97 26.06
CA VAL A 147 -7.94 -3.80 25.59
C VAL A 147 -6.48 -4.01 25.99
N ARG A 148 -5.56 -4.02 25.03
CA ARG A 148 -4.14 -3.83 25.34
C ARG A 148 -3.77 -2.40 24.95
N ALA A 149 -3.25 -1.70 25.95
CA ALA A 149 -2.60 -0.40 25.83
C ALA A 149 -1.30 -0.51 25.02
#